data_AF-A0A9Q2YUC0-F1
#
_entry.id   AF-A0A9Q2YUC0-F1
#
_cell.length_a   1.000
_cell.length_b   1.000
_cell.length_c   1.000
_cell.angle_alpha   90.00
_cell.angle_beta   90.00
_cell.angle_gamma   90.00
#
_symmetry.space_group_name_H-M   'P 1'
#
loop_
_entity.id
_entity.type
_entity.pdbx_description
1 polymer ?
#
loop_
_entity_poly.entity_id
_entity_poly.type
_entity_poly.pdbx_seq_one_letter_code
_entity_poly.pdbx_strand_id
1 'polypeptide(L)'
;MTRDVEKRWSDPQTFRRAALYDGATIVLALIAMVVTIVVGSGAGDCAPDEGRLCTDTARIVVVVVPSALLLLGGIGAFVQAYRVWRRAGTWPIWQAAGWFLFVLMLVYLGIAVRSVAG
;
A
#
# COMPACT_ATOMS: atom_id res chain seq x y z
N MET A 1 22.35 -2.37 -39.01
CA MET A 1 21.16 -1.52 -38.94
C MET A 1 20.22 -2.11 -37.91
N THR A 2 20.49 -1.87 -36.63
CA THR A 2 19.59 -2.20 -35.53
C THR A 2 18.36 -1.32 -35.69
N ARG A 3 17.20 -1.91 -35.92
CA ARG A 3 15.93 -1.16 -35.80
C ARG A 3 15.83 -0.76 -34.33
N ASP A 4 16.18 0.48 -34.02
CA ASP A 4 15.74 1.10 -32.77
C ASP A 4 14.22 1.15 -32.84
N VAL A 5 13.60 0.13 -32.23
CA VAL A 5 12.18 0.13 -31.97
C VAL A 5 12.00 1.23 -30.95
N GLU A 6 11.56 2.40 -31.42
CA GLU A 6 11.11 3.47 -30.57
C GLU A 6 10.00 2.89 -29.69
N LYS A 7 10.43 2.52 -28.48
CA LYS A 7 9.70 1.67 -27.55
C LYS A 7 8.66 2.61 -26.94
N ARG A 8 7.58 2.86 -27.68
CA ARG A 8 6.46 3.70 -27.26
C ARG A 8 5.70 3.01 -26.12
N TRP A 9 6.25 3.08 -24.91
CA TRP A 9 5.60 2.65 -23.66
C TRP A 9 4.60 3.68 -23.14
N SER A 10 4.40 4.79 -23.87
CA SER A 10 3.44 5.82 -23.52
C SER A 10 2.02 5.33 -23.83
N ASP A 11 1.47 4.55 -22.91
CA ASP A 11 0.03 4.29 -22.83
C ASP A 11 -0.54 5.13 -21.67
N PRO A 12 -1.01 6.36 -21.94
CA PRO A 12 -1.52 7.25 -20.90
C PRO A 12 -2.79 6.70 -20.24
N GLN A 13 -3.55 5.84 -20.93
CA GLN A 13 -4.76 5.24 -20.36
C GLN A 13 -4.40 4.18 -19.33
N THR A 14 -3.45 3.31 -19.65
CA THR A 14 -2.96 2.30 -18.70
C THR A 14 -2.26 2.96 -17.51
N PHE A 15 -1.48 4.01 -17.75
CA PHE A 15 -0.87 4.79 -16.67
C PHE A 15 -1.91 5.40 -15.73
N ARG A 16 -2.95 6.06 -16.26
CA ARG A 16 -4.01 6.64 -15.42
C ARG A 16 -4.74 5.58 -14.60
N ARG A 17 -4.98 4.39 -15.16
CA ARG A 17 -5.60 3.27 -14.43
C ARG A 17 -4.72 2.75 -13.31
N ALA A 18 -3.43 2.57 -13.56
CA ALA A 18 -2.47 2.16 -12.53
C ALA A 18 -2.35 3.23 -11.43
N ALA A 19 -2.27 4.51 -11.80
CA ALA A 19 -2.20 5.61 -10.84
C ALA A 19 -3.47 5.73 -9.98
N LEU A 20 -4.66 5.56 -10.57
CA LEU A 20 -5.92 5.53 -9.82
C LEU A 20 -6.00 4.32 -8.89
N TYR A 21 -5.49 3.15 -9.34
CA TYR A 21 -5.43 1.95 -8.52
C TYR A 21 -4.54 2.17 -7.28
N ASP A 22 -3.31 2.62 -7.49
CA ASP A 22 -2.37 2.91 -6.40
C ASP A 22 -2.93 3.98 -5.46
N GLY A 23 -3.46 5.07 -6.02
CA GLY A 23 -4.09 6.13 -5.24
C GLY A 23 -5.25 5.61 -4.38
N ALA A 24 -6.12 4.76 -4.94
CA ALA A 24 -7.21 4.15 -4.19
C ALA A 24 -6.71 3.21 -3.08
N THR A 25 -5.69 2.39 -3.35
CA THR A 25 -5.07 1.53 -2.33
C THR A 25 -4.44 2.34 -1.20
N ILE A 26 -3.73 3.43 -1.53
CA ILE A 26 -3.12 4.32 -0.54
C ILE A 26 -4.20 4.97 0.32
N VAL A 27 -5.24 5.53 -0.30
CA VAL A 27 -6.36 6.15 0.43
C VAL A 27 -7.02 5.13 1.35
N LEU A 28 -7.24 3.89 0.89
CA LEU A 28 -7.82 2.83 1.72
C LEU A 28 -6.92 2.47 2.91
N ALA A 29 -5.60 2.37 2.69
CA ALA A 29 -4.64 2.11 3.77
C ALA A 29 -4.60 3.26 4.80
N LEU A 30 -4.64 4.51 4.34
CA LEU A 30 -4.71 5.69 5.22
C LEU A 30 -6.01 5.74 6.02
N ILE A 31 -7.15 5.46 5.39
CA ILE A 31 -8.44 5.35 6.08
C ILE A 31 -8.37 4.25 7.14
N ALA A 32 -7.85 3.08 6.78
CA ALA A 32 -7.71 1.98 7.72
C ALA A 32 -6.81 2.34 8.90
N MET A 33 -5.68 3.03 8.66
CA MET A 33 -4.81 3.54 9.71
C MET A 33 -5.54 4.51 10.65
N VAL A 34 -6.28 5.48 10.11
CA VAL A 34 -7.05 6.44 10.93
C VAL A 34 -8.11 5.72 11.74
N VAL A 35 -8.86 4.80 11.13
CA VAL A 35 -9.91 4.03 11.80
C VAL A 35 -9.33 3.18 12.93
N THR A 36 -8.22 2.47 12.71
CA THR A 36 -7.62 1.62 13.75
C THR A 36 -7.08 2.44 14.92
N ILE A 37 -6.54 3.64 14.66
CA ILE A 37 -6.13 4.59 15.72
C ILE A 37 -7.34 5.11 16.51
N VAL A 38 -8.39 5.57 15.82
CA VAL A 38 -9.58 6.15 16.46
C VAL A 38 -10.32 5.10 17.29
N VAL A 39 -10.51 3.90 16.75
CA VAL A 39 -11.15 2.80 17.47
C VAL A 39 -10.27 2.31 18.63
N GLY A 40 -8.96 2.16 18.39
CA GLY A 40 -8.00 1.73 19.41
C GLY A 40 -7.91 2.69 20.60
N SER A 41 -8.05 4.00 20.34
CA SER A 41 -8.04 5.04 21.39
C SER A 41 -9.37 5.23 22.13
N GLY A 42 -10.48 4.71 21.60
CA GLY A 42 -11.80 4.74 22.26
C GLY A 42 -12.17 3.45 22.99
N ALA A 43 -11.36 2.39 22.89
CA ALA A 43 -11.69 1.05 23.37
C ALA A 43 -11.42 0.80 24.87
N GLY A 44 -10.89 1.77 25.61
CA GLY A 44 -10.68 1.64 27.06
C GLY A 44 -10.35 2.95 27.77
N ASP A 45 -10.58 2.99 29.09
CA ASP A 45 -10.10 4.04 29.98
C ASP A 45 -8.56 3.94 30.09
N CYS A 46 -7.83 4.35 29.05
CA CYS A 46 -6.37 4.42 29.14
C CYS A 46 -6.03 5.37 30.30
N ALA A 47 -5.13 4.95 31.18
CA ALA A 47 -4.64 5.80 32.25
C ALA A 47 -3.99 7.06 31.64
N PRO A 48 -4.04 8.23 32.30
CA PRO A 48 -3.58 9.51 31.72
C PRO A 48 -2.09 9.52 31.36
N ASP A 49 -1.32 8.59 31.89
CA ASP A 49 0.09 8.33 31.65
C ASP A 49 0.36 7.30 30.54
N GLU A 50 -0.65 6.54 30.11
CA GLU A 50 -0.55 5.59 29.00
C GLU A 50 -0.93 6.27 27.67
N GLY A 51 -0.06 6.15 26.66
CA GLY A 51 -0.30 6.75 25.35
C GLY A 51 -1.56 6.24 24.62
N ARG A 52 -1.91 6.86 23.49
CA ARG A 52 -3.13 6.57 22.67
C ARG A 52 -3.33 5.12 22.21
N LEU A 53 -2.34 4.24 22.37
CA LEU A 53 -2.38 2.82 21.98
C LEU A 53 -1.97 1.97 23.20
N CYS A 54 -2.83 1.96 24.22
CA CYS A 54 -2.52 1.32 25.50
C CYS A 54 -2.57 -0.22 25.43
N THR A 55 -3.37 -0.81 24.53
CA THR A 55 -3.48 -2.28 24.39
C THR A 55 -2.56 -2.86 23.33
N ASP A 56 -2.00 -4.06 23.60
CA ASP A 56 -1.23 -4.83 22.62
C ASP A 56 -2.03 -5.12 21.35
N THR A 57 -3.34 -5.35 21.50
CA THR A 57 -4.23 -5.55 20.35
C THR A 57 -4.30 -4.30 19.47
N ALA A 58 -4.49 -3.11 20.03
CA ALA A 58 -4.52 -1.87 19.24
C ALA A 58 -3.18 -1.61 18.54
N ARG A 59 -2.07 -1.87 19.23
CA ARG A 59 -0.70 -1.82 18.70
C ARG A 59 -0.49 -2.75 17.52
N ILE A 60 -0.91 -4.01 17.63
CA ILE A 60 -0.80 -4.98 16.53
C ILE A 60 -1.71 -4.58 15.36
N VAL A 61 -2.96 -4.19 15.64
CA VAL A 61 -3.97 -3.87 14.61
C VAL A 61 -3.55 -2.66 13.78
N VAL A 62 -3.02 -1.60 14.40
CA VAL A 62 -2.56 -0.41 13.65
C VAL A 62 -1.38 -0.74 12.74
N VAL A 63 -0.48 -1.65 13.14
CA VAL A 63 0.66 -2.06 12.32
C VAL A 63 0.22 -2.99 11.19
N VAL A 64 -0.57 -4.02 11.51
CA VAL A 64 -0.87 -5.11 10.59
C VAL A 64 -1.89 -4.70 9.53
N VAL A 65 -2.98 -4.03 9.89
CA VAL A 65 -4.09 -3.79 8.95
C VAL A 65 -3.67 -2.93 7.75
N PRO A 66 -3.05 -1.74 7.92
CA PRO A 66 -2.67 -0.91 6.79
C PRO A 66 -1.51 -1.53 5.99
N SER A 67 -0.56 -2.20 6.66
CA SER A 67 0.51 -2.95 5.99
C SER A 67 -0.03 -4.06 5.09
N ALA A 68 -1.01 -4.82 5.58
CA ALA A 68 -1.66 -5.88 4.81
C ALA A 68 -2.42 -5.33 3.61
N LEU A 69 -3.12 -4.18 3.74
CA LEU A 69 -3.81 -3.54 2.62
C LEU A 69 -2.84 -3.11 1.51
N LEU A 70 -1.72 -2.50 1.88
CA LEU A 70 -0.68 -2.12 0.91
C LEU A 70 -0.05 -3.34 0.24
N LEU A 71 0.23 -4.41 1.01
CA LEU A 71 0.76 -5.66 0.48
C LEU A 71 -0.22 -6.32 -0.51
N LEU A 72 -1.49 -6.43 -0.13
CA LEU A 72 -2.54 -6.99 -1.00
C LEU A 72 -2.73 -6.15 -2.26
N GLY A 73 -2.64 -4.81 -2.15
CA GLY A 73 -2.62 -3.90 -3.30
C GLY A 73 -1.42 -4.17 -4.23
N GLY A 74 -0.21 -4.31 -3.67
CA GLY A 74 0.98 -4.65 -4.45
C GLY A 74 0.85 -6.00 -5.18
N ILE A 75 0.34 -7.04 -4.50
CA ILE A 75 0.04 -8.34 -5.09
C ILE A 75 -0.99 -8.18 -6.23
N GLY A 76 -2.05 -7.41 -6.00
CA GLY A 76 -3.06 -7.11 -7.02
C GLY A 76 -2.48 -6.44 -8.26
N ALA A 77 -1.56 -5.49 -8.08
CA ALA A 77 -0.83 -4.85 -9.18
C ALA A 77 0.06 -5.84 -9.94
N PHE A 78 0.76 -6.75 -9.26
CA PHE A 78 1.53 -7.81 -9.93
C PHE A 78 0.64 -8.80 -10.69
N VAL A 79 -0.54 -9.14 -10.16
CA VAL A 79 -1.54 -9.94 -10.89
C VAL A 79 -1.99 -9.21 -12.15
N GLN A 80 -2.22 -7.89 -12.08
CA GLN A 80 -2.54 -7.09 -13.27
C GLN A 80 -1.38 -7.05 -14.26
N ALA A 81 -0.14 -6.91 -13.80
CA ALA A 81 1.04 -6.98 -14.65
C ALA A 81 1.09 -8.30 -15.42
N TYR A 82 0.83 -9.42 -14.75
CA TYR A 82 0.73 -10.74 -15.39
C TYR A 82 -0.42 -10.81 -16.40
N ARG A 83 -1.62 -10.32 -16.04
CA ARG A 83 -2.79 -10.31 -16.94
C ARG A 83 -2.54 -9.48 -18.20
N VAL A 84 -1.89 -8.32 -18.07
CA VAL A 84 -1.55 -7.44 -19.18
C VAL A 84 -0.45 -8.05 -20.05
N TRP A 85 0.54 -8.69 -19.43
CA TRP A 85 1.57 -9.44 -20.14
C TRP A 85 0.96 -10.55 -21.00
N ARG A 86 0.01 -11.33 -20.45
CA ARG A 86 -0.73 -12.38 -21.20
C ARG A 86 -1.55 -11.83 -22.36
N ARG A 87 -1.89 -10.54 -22.37
CA ARG A 87 -2.62 -9.84 -23.43
C ARG A 87 -1.71 -9.02 -24.36
N ALA A 88 -0.39 -9.19 -24.26
CA ALA A 88 0.62 -8.41 -25.00
C ALA A 88 0.51 -6.89 -24.82
N GLY A 89 0.03 -6.42 -23.67
CA GLY A 89 -0.04 -5.00 -23.33
C GLY A 89 1.18 -4.47 -22.57
N THR A 90 1.12 -3.23 -22.11
CA THR A 90 2.19 -2.52 -21.39
C THR A 90 2.30 -2.95 -19.91
N TRP A 91 2.76 -4.17 -19.68
CA TRP A 91 2.93 -4.76 -18.35
C TRP A 91 3.91 -4.03 -17.39
N PRO A 92 4.97 -3.31 -17.85
CA PRO A 92 5.91 -2.68 -16.92
C PRO A 92 5.27 -1.60 -16.04
N ILE A 93 4.19 -0.96 -16.52
CA ILE A 93 3.45 0.06 -15.76
C ILE A 93 2.85 -0.55 -14.48
N TRP A 94 2.21 -1.71 -14.62
CA TRP A 94 1.62 -2.43 -13.49
C TRP A 94 2.67 -3.05 -12.57
N GLN A 95 3.83 -3.43 -13.12
CA GLN A 95 4.95 -3.90 -12.31
C GLN A 95 5.51 -2.77 -11.43
N ALA A 96 5.68 -1.57 -11.99
CA ALA A 96 6.13 -0.39 -11.26
C ALA A 96 5.14 -0.03 -10.13
N ALA A 97 3.83 -0.06 -10.41
CA ALA A 97 2.77 0.13 -9.41
C ALA A 97 2.88 -0.88 -8.25
N GLY A 98 3.07 -2.17 -8.57
CA GLY A 98 3.25 -3.21 -7.55
C GLY A 98 4.48 -2.99 -6.67
N TRP A 99 5.61 -2.61 -7.27
CA TRP A 99 6.82 -2.26 -6.52
C TRP A 99 6.64 -1.01 -5.65
N PHE A 100 5.95 0.00 -6.16
CA PHE A 100 5.67 1.23 -5.42
C PHE A 100 4.86 0.95 -4.16
N LEU A 101 3.76 0.18 -4.26
CA LEU A 101 2.96 -0.23 -3.11
C LEU A 101 3.74 -1.12 -2.13
N PHE A 102 4.60 -2.00 -2.64
CA PHE A 102 5.44 -2.85 -1.79
C PHE A 102 6.48 -2.04 -0.99
N VAL A 103 7.17 -1.09 -1.64
CA VAL A 103 8.08 -0.17 -0.93
C VAL A 103 7.33 0.67 0.09
N LEU A 104 6.16 1.20 -0.28
CA LEU A 104 5.33 1.99 0.63
C LEU A 104 4.89 1.17 1.84
N MET A 105 4.57 -0.11 1.65
CA MET A 105 4.28 -1.05 2.73
C MET A 105 5.48 -1.20 3.68
N LEU A 106 6.69 -1.40 3.16
CA LEU A 106 7.89 -1.53 4.00
C LEU A 106 8.19 -0.24 4.79
N VAL A 107 8.03 0.92 4.15
CA VAL A 107 8.20 2.23 4.80
C VAL A 107 7.19 2.40 5.92
N TYR A 108 5.90 2.14 5.64
CA TYR A 108 4.84 2.22 6.64
C TYR A 108 5.11 1.27 7.81
N LEU A 109 5.42 0.00 7.52
CA LEU A 109 5.70 -1.02 8.52
C LEU A 109 6.87 -0.62 9.42
N GLY A 110 7.96 -0.11 8.86
CA GLY A 110 9.12 0.35 9.62
C GLY A 110 8.80 1.52 10.56
N ILE A 111 8.02 2.50 10.08
CA ILE A 111 7.58 3.64 10.89
C ILE A 111 6.63 3.16 12.00
N ALA A 112 5.65 2.33 11.66
CA ALA A 112 4.61 1.87 12.58
C ALA A 112 5.17 0.97 13.69
N VAL A 113 6.08 0.05 13.36
CA VAL A 113 6.77 -0.78 14.36
C VAL A 113 7.59 0.09 15.31
N ARG A 114 8.33 1.08 14.78
CA ARG A 114 9.10 2.00 15.63
C ARG A 114 8.21 2.84 16.54
N SER A 115 7.06 3.32 16.06
CA SER A 115 6.16 4.16 16.86
C SER A 115 5.42 3.39 17.96
N VAL A 116 5.37 2.07 17.87
CA VAL A 116 4.73 1.19 18.85
C VAL A 116 5.75 0.60 19.85
N ALA A 117 7.00 0.44 19.43
CA ALA A 117 8.07 -0.12 20.25
C ALA A 117 8.86 0.93 21.07
N GLY A 118 8.77 2.22 20.72
CA GLY A 118 9.42 3.33 21.43
C GLY A 118 8.44 4.06 22.32
#